data_AF-A0AA44KER5-F1
#
_entry.id   AF-A0AA44KER5-F1
#
_cell.length_a   1.000
_cell.length_b   1.000
_cell.length_c   1.000
_cell.angle_alpha   90.00
_cell.angle_beta   90.00
_cell.angle_gamma   90.00
#
_symmetry.space_group_name_H-M   'P 1'
#
loop_
_entity.id
_entity.type
_entity.pdbx_description
1 polymer ?
#
loop_
_entity_poly.entity_id
_entity_poly.type
_entity_poly.pdbx_seq_one_letter_code
_entity_poly.pdbx_strand_id
1 'polypeptide(L)'
;MLALTLKELALMKRAQQNLANIDEITREVVAKAAKDADDICKNKDIADFIWEDFAYIRIKIYLKIVLDDEDKILLDNALKRIENAPLIDKEGNLSSLRLKIMQRKDRF
;
A
#
# COMPACT_ATOMS: atom_id res chain seq x y z
N MET A 1 0.47 -17.94 -17.59
CA MET A 1 -0.18 -16.63 -17.79
C MET A 1 -0.55 -16.12 -16.40
N LEU A 2 0.10 -15.07 -15.89
CA LEU A 2 -0.28 -14.48 -14.60
C LEU A 2 -1.65 -13.82 -14.76
N ALA A 3 -2.64 -14.34 -14.05
CA ALA A 3 -3.96 -13.73 -13.94
C ALA A 3 -3.86 -12.63 -12.86
N LEU A 4 -4.24 -11.41 -13.21
CA LEU A 4 -4.33 -10.31 -12.25
C LEU A 4 -5.59 -10.48 -11.42
N THR A 5 -5.47 -10.22 -10.13
CA THR A 5 -6.62 -10.07 -9.22
C THR A 5 -7.42 -8.81 -9.58
N LEU A 6 -8.65 -8.70 -9.07
CA LEU A 6 -9.49 -7.51 -9.26
C LEU A 6 -8.78 -6.22 -8.77
N LYS A 7 -8.05 -6.33 -7.66
CA LYS A 7 -7.31 -5.21 -7.06
C LYS A 7 -6.13 -4.79 -7.92
N GLU A 8 -5.37 -5.75 -8.45
CA GLU A 8 -4.27 -5.47 -9.38
C GLU A 8 -4.75 -4.90 -10.72
N LEU A 9 -5.92 -5.31 -11.21
CA LEU A 9 -6.54 -4.73 -12.40
C LEU A 9 -6.93 -3.26 -12.19
N ALA A 10 -7.49 -2.92 -11.02
CA ALA A 10 -7.79 -1.54 -10.66
C ALA A 10 -6.51 -0.69 -10.59
N LEU A 11 -5.46 -1.21 -9.96
CA LEU A 11 -4.15 -0.56 -9.87
C LEU A 11 -3.53 -0.35 -11.26
N MET A 12 -3.57 -1.37 -12.12
CA MET A 12 -3.06 -1.28 -13.50
C MET A 12 -3.80 -0.21 -14.29
N LYS A 13 -5.14 -0.20 -14.21
CA LYS A 13 -5.96 0.80 -14.88
C LYS A 13 -5.66 2.21 -14.39
N ARG A 14 -5.53 2.40 -13.07
CA ARG A 14 -5.14 3.68 -12.46
C ARG A 14 -3.78 4.14 -12.99
N ALA A 15 -2.80 3.25 -13.04
CA ALA A 15 -1.47 3.58 -13.57
C ALA A 15 -1.54 3.98 -15.05
N GLN A 16 -2.26 3.24 -15.88
CA GLN A 16 -2.43 3.54 -17.30
C GLN A 16 -3.15 4.87 -17.59
N GLN A 17 -4.04 5.29 -16.69
CA GLN A 17 -4.75 6.56 -16.83
C GLN A 17 -3.90 7.77 -16.44
N ASN A 18 -2.93 7.60 -15.54
CA ASN A 18 -2.21 8.72 -14.92
C ASN A 18 -0.74 8.82 -15.37
N LEU A 19 -0.20 7.77 -16.00
CA LEU A 19 1.19 7.74 -16.48
C LEU A 19 1.22 7.72 -18.01
N ALA A 20 2.15 8.46 -18.60
CA ALA A 20 2.32 8.50 -20.06
C ALA A 20 2.92 7.19 -20.63
N ASN A 21 3.64 6.42 -19.81
CA ASN A 21 4.46 5.27 -20.23
C ASN A 21 3.63 3.98 -20.27
N ILE A 22 2.48 3.98 -20.94
CA ILE A 22 1.48 2.90 -20.86
C ILE A 22 2.09 1.52 -21.20
N ASP A 23 2.96 1.46 -22.20
CA ASP A 23 3.58 0.22 -22.67
C ASP A 23 4.54 -0.41 -21.63
N GLU A 24 5.06 0.38 -20.70
CA GLU A 24 5.94 -0.11 -19.64
C GLU A 24 5.15 -0.62 -18.42
N ILE A 25 3.85 -0.31 -18.34
CA ILE A 25 2.94 -0.77 -17.28
C ILE A 25 2.53 -2.21 -17.58
N THR A 26 3.50 -3.11 -17.44
CA THR A 26 3.33 -4.54 -17.64
C THR A 26 2.69 -5.20 -16.42
N ARG A 27 2.14 -6.41 -16.62
CA ARG A 27 1.54 -7.19 -15.51
C ARG A 27 2.57 -7.53 -14.44
N GLU A 28 3.82 -7.75 -14.83
CA GLU A 28 4.92 -8.05 -13.91
C GLU A 28 5.23 -6.86 -13.00
N VAL A 29 5.23 -5.63 -13.54
CA VAL A 29 5.45 -4.41 -12.74
C VAL A 29 4.33 -4.21 -11.73
N VAL A 30 3.07 -4.39 -12.17
CA VAL A 30 1.89 -4.27 -11.31
C VAL A 30 1.92 -5.35 -10.21
N ALA A 31 2.17 -6.61 -10.56
CA ALA A 31 2.24 -7.70 -9.59
C ALA A 31 3.37 -7.49 -8.57
N LYS A 32 4.51 -6.94 -9.00
CA LYS A 32 5.61 -6.61 -8.09
C LYS A 32 5.23 -5.49 -7.11
N ALA A 33 4.57 -4.44 -7.59
CA ALA A 33 4.09 -3.34 -6.76
C ALA A 33 2.98 -3.79 -5.78
N ALA A 34 2.06 -4.62 -6.25
CA ALA A 34 1.01 -5.22 -5.43
C ALA A 34 1.59 -6.09 -4.32
N LYS A 35 2.60 -6.91 -4.64
CA LYS A 35 3.29 -7.72 -3.64
C LYS A 35 3.94 -6.86 -2.54
N ASP A 36 4.64 -5.79 -2.92
CA ASP A 36 5.22 -4.87 -1.92
C ASP A 36 4.14 -4.27 -1.01
N ALA A 37 2.98 -3.93 -1.58
CA ALA A 37 1.85 -3.39 -0.85
C ALA A 37 1.22 -4.44 0.09
N ASP A 38 1.09 -5.68 -0.35
CA ASP A 38 0.62 -6.79 0.48
C ASP A 38 1.58 -7.08 1.64
N ASP A 39 2.89 -7.07 1.37
CA ASP A 39 3.92 -7.34 2.37
C ASP A 39 3.93 -6.26 3.48
N ILE A 40 3.78 -4.98 3.13
CA ILE A 40 3.75 -3.88 4.12
C ILE A 40 2.40 -3.78 4.86
N CYS A 41 1.31 -4.17 4.20
CA CYS A 41 -0.05 -4.18 4.76
C CYS A 41 -0.39 -5.49 5.48
N LYS A 42 0.54 -6.45 5.51
CA LYS A 42 0.31 -7.77 6.10
C LYS A 42 -0.16 -7.68 7.55
N ASN A 43 -1.22 -8.42 7.86
CA ASN A 43 -1.85 -8.46 9.18
C ASN A 43 -2.35 -7.09 9.68
N LYS A 44 -2.68 -6.18 8.77
CA LYS A 44 -3.24 -4.87 9.11
C LYS A 44 -4.59 -4.69 8.43
N ASP A 45 -5.49 -4.03 9.13
CA ASP A 45 -6.76 -3.58 8.56
C ASP A 45 -6.53 -2.28 7.80
N ILE A 46 -6.36 -2.40 6.48
CA ILE A 46 -6.01 -1.31 5.58
C ILE A 46 -7.12 -1.13 4.56
N ALA A 47 -7.60 0.10 4.43
CA ALA A 47 -8.53 0.46 3.36
C ALA A 47 -7.87 0.32 1.98
N ASP A 48 -8.62 -0.18 1.00
CA ASP A 48 -8.07 -0.49 -0.32
C ASP A 48 -7.39 0.70 -1.01
N PHE A 49 -7.93 1.91 -0.87
CA PHE A 49 -7.33 3.11 -1.47
C PHE A 49 -5.93 3.43 -0.92
N ILE A 50 -5.65 3.13 0.36
CA ILE A 50 -4.32 3.32 0.95
C ILE A 50 -3.33 2.31 0.39
N TRP A 51 -3.78 1.06 0.22
CA TRP A 51 -2.99 0.03 -0.45
C TRP A 51 -2.68 0.44 -1.90
N GLU A 52 -3.69 0.95 -2.62
CA GLU A 52 -3.54 1.38 -4.01
C GLU A 52 -2.60 2.58 -4.16
N ASP A 53 -2.70 3.58 -3.26
CA ASP A 53 -1.82 4.74 -3.24
C ASP A 53 -0.35 4.34 -3.06
N PHE A 54 -0.09 3.44 -2.10
CA PHE A 54 1.26 2.91 -1.89
C PHE A 54 1.75 2.14 -3.13
N ALA A 55 0.94 1.20 -3.63
CA ALA A 55 1.30 0.39 -4.79
C ALA A 55 1.52 1.23 -6.06
N TYR A 56 0.74 2.29 -6.26
CA TYR A 56 0.89 3.20 -7.39
C TYR A 56 2.24 3.93 -7.36
N ILE A 57 2.68 4.40 -6.19
CA ILE A 57 4.01 5.00 -6.04
C ILE A 57 5.11 3.95 -6.29
N ARG A 58 4.92 2.69 -5.88
CA ARG A 58 5.87 1.60 -6.20
C ARG A 58 5.99 1.38 -7.71
N ILE A 59 4.89 1.46 -8.47
CA ILE A 59 4.93 1.40 -9.93
C ILE A 59 5.79 2.54 -10.49
N LYS A 60 5.57 3.79 -10.05
CA LYS A 60 6.40 4.93 -10.49
C LYS A 60 7.89 4.71 -10.23
N ILE A 61 8.25 4.20 -9.06
CA ILE A 61 9.64 3.88 -8.70
C ILE A 61 10.22 2.80 -9.63
N TYR A 62 9.45 1.74 -9.94
CA TYR A 62 9.91 0.67 -10.83
C TYR A 62 10.08 1.11 -12.27
N LEU A 63 9.25 2.03 -12.72
CA LEU A 63 9.37 2.68 -14.03
C LEU A 63 10.43 3.80 -14.04
N LYS A 64 11.15 4.01 -12.91
CA LYS A 64 12.15 5.07 -12.74
C LYS A 64 11.60 6.47 -13.03
N ILE A 65 10.31 6.66 -12.80
CA ILE A 65 9.65 7.96 -12.88
C ILE A 65 10.07 8.77 -11.67
N VAL A 66 10.49 10.02 -11.91
CA VAL A 66 10.85 10.95 -10.84
C VAL A 66 9.59 11.30 -10.05
N LEU A 67 9.64 11.12 -8.73
CA LEU A 67 8.54 11.48 -7.85
C LEU A 67 8.54 12.99 -7.60
N ASP A 68 7.41 13.62 -7.89
CA ASP A 68 7.17 15.02 -7.54
C ASP A 68 6.78 15.17 -6.05
N ASP A 69 6.42 16.38 -5.64
CA ASP A 69 6.06 16.64 -4.25
C ASP A 69 4.67 16.09 -3.88
N GLU A 70 3.74 16.00 -4.83
CA GLU A 70 2.43 15.38 -4.63
C GLU A 70 2.58 13.87 -4.38
N ASP A 71 3.46 13.21 -5.14
CA ASP A 71 3.81 11.81 -4.98
C ASP A 71 4.43 11.52 -3.61
N LYS A 72 5.32 12.39 -3.13
CA LYS A 72 5.91 12.26 -1.80
C LYS A 72 4.86 12.41 -0.70
N ILE A 73 3.94 13.37 -0.84
CA ILE A 73 2.83 13.57 0.09
C ILE A 73 1.89 12.36 0.08
N LEU A 74 1.58 11.82 -1.11
CA LEU A 74 0.74 10.63 -1.26
C LEU A 74 1.38 9.42 -0.57
N LEU A 75 2.68 9.21 -0.80
CA LEU A 75 3.44 8.13 -0.18
C LEU A 75 3.50 8.28 1.35
N ASP A 76 3.80 9.47 1.86
CA ASP A 76 3.86 9.76 3.29
C ASP A 76 2.51 9.53 3.97
N ASN A 77 1.42 9.96 3.34
CA ASN A 77 0.06 9.72 3.83
C ASN A 77 -0.28 8.23 3.88
N ALA A 78 0.04 7.48 2.81
CA ALA A 78 -0.19 6.04 2.77
C ALA A 78 0.62 5.33 3.86
N LEU A 79 1.91 5.64 4.00
CA LEU A 79 2.79 5.07 5.02
C LEU A 79 2.28 5.36 6.44
N LYS A 80 1.90 6.60 6.74
CA LYS A 80 1.34 6.96 8.06
C LYS A 80 0.06 6.18 8.36
N ARG A 81 -0.81 5.98 7.37
CA ARG A 81 -2.05 5.21 7.53
C ARG A 81 -1.73 3.73 7.76
N ILE A 82 -0.78 3.17 7.02
CA ILE A 82 -0.31 1.79 7.18
C ILE A 82 0.37 1.56 8.54
N GLU A 83 1.11 2.54 9.05
CA GLU A 83 1.75 2.46 10.36
C GLU A 83 0.73 2.51 11.50
N ASN A 84 -0.30 3.35 11.38
CA ASN A 84 -1.32 3.54 12.41
C ASN A 84 -2.50 2.56 12.32
N ALA A 85 -2.50 1.66 11.34
CA ALA A 85 -3.60 0.73 11.11
C ALA A 85 -3.74 -0.29 12.25
N PRO A 86 -4.97 -0.71 12.59
CA PRO A 86 -5.20 -1.82 13.51
C PRO A 86 -4.52 -3.09 13.00
N LEU A 87 -3.92 -3.85 13.92
CA LEU A 87 -3.38 -5.17 13.59
C LEU A 87 -4.50 -6.21 13.66
N ILE A 88 -4.56 -7.08 12.66
CA ILE A 88 -5.43 -8.25 12.63
C ILE A 88 -4.65 -9.42 13.20
N ASP A 89 -5.15 -10.03 14.27
CA ASP A 89 -4.56 -11.24 14.83
C ASP A 89 -4.91 -12.50 14.02
N LYS A 90 -4.38 -13.66 14.44
CA LYS A 90 -4.63 -14.94 13.75
C LYS A 90 -6.09 -15.40 13.84
N GLU A 91 -6.87 -14.84 14.77
CA GLU A 91 -8.28 -15.14 15.02
C GLU A 91 -9.20 -14.14 14.30
N GLY A 92 -8.63 -13.14 13.60
CA GLY A 92 -9.37 -12.10 12.90
C GLY A 92 -9.79 -10.93 13.78
N ASN A 93 -9.34 -10.87 15.04
CA ASN A 93 -9.66 -9.76 15.93
C ASN A 93 -8.76 -8.56 15.68
N LEU A 94 -9.36 -7.38 15.75
CA LEU A 94 -8.66 -6.10 15.64
C LEU A 94 -8.00 -5.76 16.98
N SER A 95 -6.67 -5.66 16.98
CA SER A 95 -5.92 -5.13 18.11
C SER A 95 -5.47 -3.70 17.81
N SER A 96 -6.02 -2.74 18.56
CA SER A 96 -5.54 -1.37 18.50
C SER A 96 -4.20 -1.27 19.25
N LEU A 97 -3.09 -1.12 18.50
CA LEU A 97 -1.74 -0.89 19.05
C LEU A 97 -1.70 0.26 20.08
N ARG A 98 -2.58 1.25 19.98
CA ARG A 98 -2.67 2.38 20.92
C ARG A 98 -3.05 2.00 22.35
N LEU A 99 -3.74 0.88 22.60
CA LEU A 99 -4.11 0.50 23.97
C LEU A 99 -2.94 -0.09 24.77
N LYS A 100 -1.90 -0.65 24.12
CA LYS A 100 -0.79 -1.32 24.84
C LYS A 100 0.27 -0.36 25.38
N ILE A 101 0.46 0.82 24.78
CA ILE A 101 1.51 1.76 25.22
C ILE A 101 1.04 2.59 26.41
N MET A 102 -0.24 2.98 26.48
CA MET A 102 -0.77 3.68 27.67
C MET A 102 -0.78 2.77 28.91
N GLN A 103 -1.16 1.49 28.77
CA GLN A 103 -1.20 0.56 29.91
C GLN A 103 0.17 0.23 30.54
N ARG A 104 1.29 0.50 29.84
CA ARG A 104 2.64 0.33 30.39
C ARG A 104 3.14 1.54 31.17
N LYS A 105 2.53 2.71 30.99
CA LYS A 105 2.98 3.95 31.63
C LYS A 105 2.37 4.14 33.03
N ASP A 106 1.27 3.44 33.34
CA ASP A 106 0.59 3.51 34.65
C ASP A 106 1.02 2.41 35.64
N ARG A 107 2.19 1.76 35.44
CA ARG A 107 2.72 0.71 36.32
C ARG A 107 4.02 1.08 37.06
N PHE A 108 4.33 2.38 37.20
CA PHE A 108 5.45 2.86 38.00
C PHE A 108 5.02 3.97 38.93
#